data_AF-A0A8W8I741-F1
#
_entry.id   AF-A0A8W8I741-F1
#
_cell.length_a   1.000
_cell.length_b   1.000
_cell.length_c   1.000
_cell.angle_alpha   90.00
_cell.angle_beta   90.00
_cell.angle_gamma   90.00
#
_symmetry.space_group_name_H-M   'P 1'
#
loop_
_entity.id
_entity.type
_entity.pdbx_description
1 polymer ?
#
loop_
_entity_poly.entity_id
_entity_poly.type
_entity_poly.pdbx_seq_one_letter_code
_entity_poly.pdbx_strand_id
1 'polypeptide(L)'
;LLLTHNANPNIPVTEYMGVAAHFAIYKEHAKCLKVLLPVTDRDCLYRNVSKNMHPLVMAIQASSTECLEMLMEDGMDICTKLPLGVFAHFNPLFTTLQYSTNVSILCHVALNWTLVGVKYLLDKGLPCNAQTPEELPPLLMSLASDNSDLFTLLLKYGANPNIYHSLANGNVTTLMAIERDVKTLLTVTSETGVKQEIFGKYLCKLILCKADLVSCIRDTDKDQEVFKYNLYQVLNKCSMTVNLWPVLTLLFTFCTNLSISQEFKKHVYNEEVISYFNTIEDSTQSLAHACRCSIVIELARKRRYQERHIRSLPIPSLLQEYLLFLDYGPKASSLIVDSLGYASKNINICSSSKIGTDYYEETFEKWNM
;
A
#
# COMPACT_ATOMS: atom_id res chain seq x y z
N LEU A 1 -30.81 4.26 -34.72
CA LEU A 1 -30.72 4.36 -36.19
C LEU A 1 -29.76 3.35 -36.79
N LEU A 2 -28.45 3.36 -36.47
CA LEU A 2 -27.52 2.38 -37.05
C LEU A 2 -27.92 0.92 -36.72
N LEU A 3 -28.22 0.63 -35.46
CA LEU A 3 -28.70 -0.70 -35.05
C LEU A 3 -30.04 -1.08 -35.69
N THR A 4 -30.92 -0.10 -35.96
CA THR A 4 -32.21 -0.35 -36.63
C THR A 4 -32.05 -0.61 -38.14
N HIS A 5 -30.87 -0.32 -38.71
CA HIS A 5 -30.48 -0.62 -40.08
C HIS A 5 -29.41 -1.74 -40.15
N ASN A 6 -29.44 -2.69 -39.20
CA ASN A 6 -28.58 -3.87 -39.17
C ASN A 6 -27.06 -3.59 -39.09
N ALA A 7 -26.65 -2.46 -38.52
CA ALA A 7 -25.24 -2.28 -38.16
C ALA A 7 -24.85 -3.31 -37.10
N ASN A 8 -23.80 -4.09 -37.35
CA ASN A 8 -23.34 -5.13 -36.43
C ASN A 8 -22.45 -4.51 -35.33
N PRO A 9 -22.87 -4.52 -34.04
CA PRO A 9 -22.11 -3.94 -32.95
C PRO A 9 -20.89 -4.78 -32.54
N ASN A 10 -20.81 -6.05 -32.99
CA ASN A 10 -19.78 -7.02 -32.61
C ASN A 10 -18.55 -7.01 -33.53
N ILE A 11 -18.49 -6.09 -34.51
CA ILE A 11 -17.31 -5.97 -35.38
C ILE A 11 -16.16 -5.33 -34.57
N PRO A 12 -15.04 -6.04 -34.37
CA PRO A 12 -13.90 -5.50 -33.64
C PRO A 12 -13.14 -4.48 -34.49
N VAL A 13 -12.65 -3.43 -33.85
CA VAL A 13 -11.64 -2.54 -34.44
C VAL A 13 -10.28 -3.25 -34.36
N THR A 14 -9.63 -3.38 -35.52
CA THR A 14 -8.51 -4.31 -35.77
C THR A 14 -7.31 -4.18 -34.83
N GLU A 15 -7.01 -2.99 -34.32
CA GLU A 15 -5.81 -2.76 -33.49
C GLU A 15 -5.95 -3.24 -32.03
N TYR A 16 -7.17 -3.27 -31.48
CA TYR A 16 -7.39 -3.54 -30.05
C TYR A 16 -8.44 -4.63 -29.80
N MET A 17 -8.99 -5.22 -30.86
CA MET A 17 -10.13 -6.13 -30.83
C MET A 17 -11.39 -5.58 -30.13
N GLY A 18 -11.44 -4.26 -29.91
CA GLY A 18 -12.53 -3.60 -29.21
C GLY A 18 -13.76 -3.45 -30.10
N VAL A 19 -14.91 -3.87 -29.60
CA VAL A 19 -16.23 -3.60 -30.20
C VAL A 19 -16.85 -2.28 -29.74
N ALA A 20 -17.98 -1.87 -30.34
CA ALA A 20 -18.65 -0.60 -30.07
C ALA A 20 -18.91 -0.32 -28.57
N ALA A 21 -19.25 -1.35 -27.79
CA ALA A 21 -19.48 -1.24 -26.35
C ALA A 21 -18.23 -0.73 -25.58
N HIS A 22 -17.03 -1.16 -25.95
CA HIS A 22 -15.77 -0.70 -25.32
C HIS A 22 -15.56 0.81 -25.49
N PHE A 23 -15.85 1.33 -26.69
CA PHE A 23 -15.72 2.75 -26.97
C PHE A 23 -16.78 3.57 -26.24
N ALA A 24 -18.00 3.03 -26.08
CA ALA A 24 -19.02 3.65 -25.25
C ALA A 24 -18.57 3.76 -23.79
N ILE A 25 -17.93 2.71 -23.24
CA ILE A 25 -17.38 2.73 -21.87
C ILE A 25 -16.24 3.74 -21.77
N TYR A 26 -15.27 3.68 -22.69
CA TYR A 26 -14.10 4.56 -22.69
C TYR A 26 -14.45 6.05 -22.76
N LYS A 27 -15.54 6.38 -23.47
CA LYS A 27 -16.06 7.74 -23.60
C LYS A 27 -17.14 8.09 -22.58
N GLU A 28 -17.37 7.23 -21.59
CA GLU A 28 -18.33 7.43 -20.50
C GLU A 28 -19.77 7.64 -21.02
N HIS A 29 -20.10 7.05 -22.17
CA HIS A 29 -21.40 7.17 -22.81
C HIS A 29 -22.36 6.08 -22.33
N ALA A 30 -22.75 6.19 -21.07
CA ALA A 30 -23.70 5.33 -20.37
C ALA A 30 -24.97 5.00 -21.20
N LYS A 31 -25.60 6.02 -21.80
CA LYS A 31 -26.81 5.82 -22.63
C LYS A 31 -26.53 5.00 -23.89
N CYS A 32 -25.36 5.16 -24.50
CA CYS A 32 -24.95 4.34 -25.65
C CYS A 32 -24.69 2.91 -25.20
N LEU A 33 -24.01 2.73 -24.06
CA LEU A 33 -23.75 1.42 -23.48
C LEU A 33 -25.05 0.67 -23.19
N LYS A 34 -26.07 1.33 -22.62
CA LYS A 34 -27.40 0.76 -22.36
C LYS A 34 -28.08 0.17 -23.61
N VAL A 35 -27.87 0.80 -24.77
CA VAL A 35 -28.43 0.34 -26.05
C VAL A 35 -27.56 -0.76 -26.67
N LEU A 36 -26.25 -0.73 -26.44
CA LEU A 36 -25.29 -1.67 -27.03
C LEU A 36 -25.19 -2.99 -26.25
N LEU A 37 -25.25 -2.98 -24.91
CA LEU A 37 -25.08 -4.18 -24.10
C LEU A 37 -26.01 -5.34 -24.50
N PRO A 38 -27.33 -5.14 -24.70
CA PRO A 38 -28.24 -6.24 -25.02
C PRO A 38 -27.98 -6.88 -26.40
N VAL A 39 -27.27 -6.19 -27.29
CA VAL A 39 -26.98 -6.64 -28.65
C VAL A 39 -25.49 -6.98 -28.86
N THR A 40 -24.68 -6.94 -27.79
CA THR A 40 -23.25 -7.23 -27.86
C THR A 40 -22.96 -8.65 -27.37
N ASP A 41 -22.20 -9.41 -28.15
CA ASP A 41 -21.81 -10.79 -27.79
C ASP A 41 -20.80 -10.78 -26.64
N ARG A 42 -21.04 -11.60 -25.61
CA ARG A 42 -20.17 -11.71 -24.42
C ARG A 42 -18.72 -12.10 -24.75
N ASP A 43 -18.54 -12.95 -25.76
CA ASP A 43 -17.21 -13.37 -26.22
C ASP A 43 -16.39 -12.20 -26.75
N CYS A 44 -17.02 -11.34 -27.55
CA CYS A 44 -16.43 -10.11 -28.07
C CYS A 44 -16.29 -9.03 -27.00
N LEU A 45 -17.14 -9.03 -25.98
CA LEU A 45 -17.15 -8.03 -24.92
C LEU A 45 -16.04 -8.25 -23.88
N TYR A 46 -15.73 -9.50 -23.49
CA TYR A 46 -14.73 -9.72 -22.44
C TYR A 46 -13.90 -11.01 -22.55
N ARG A 47 -14.26 -12.01 -23.37
CA ARG A 47 -13.45 -13.25 -23.48
C ARG A 47 -12.30 -13.14 -24.46
N ASN A 48 -12.50 -12.46 -25.58
CA ASN A 48 -11.54 -12.34 -26.69
C ASN A 48 -10.79 -11.01 -26.71
N VAL A 49 -10.84 -10.25 -25.62
CA VAL A 49 -10.25 -8.90 -25.55
C VAL A 49 -8.96 -8.92 -24.74
N SER A 50 -8.06 -7.99 -25.06
CA SER A 50 -6.89 -7.78 -24.22
C SER A 50 -7.29 -7.32 -22.81
N LYS A 51 -6.46 -7.60 -21.79
CA LYS A 51 -6.73 -7.21 -20.39
C LYS A 51 -7.08 -5.73 -20.20
N ASN A 52 -6.46 -4.82 -20.96
CA ASN A 52 -6.71 -3.38 -20.87
C ASN A 52 -8.06 -3.00 -21.48
N MET A 53 -8.61 -3.87 -22.31
CA MET A 53 -9.92 -3.73 -22.93
C MET A 53 -11.01 -4.44 -22.13
N HIS A 54 -10.69 -5.08 -20.99
CA HIS A 54 -11.73 -5.68 -20.16
C HIS A 54 -12.72 -4.58 -19.70
N PRO A 55 -14.04 -4.74 -19.91
CA PRO A 55 -15.01 -3.66 -19.71
C PRO A 55 -14.96 -3.02 -18.32
N LEU A 56 -14.77 -3.84 -17.27
CA LEU A 56 -14.61 -3.33 -15.90
C LEU A 56 -13.33 -2.51 -15.72
N VAL A 57 -12.21 -2.93 -16.30
CA VAL A 57 -10.94 -2.19 -16.24
C VAL A 57 -11.08 -0.85 -16.97
N MET A 58 -11.71 -0.87 -18.15
CA MET A 58 -11.99 0.35 -18.91
C MET A 58 -12.93 1.30 -18.18
N ALA A 59 -13.97 0.78 -17.52
CA ALA A 59 -14.91 1.61 -16.78
C ALA A 59 -14.28 2.20 -15.50
N ILE A 60 -13.37 1.47 -14.84
CA ILE A 60 -12.53 2.02 -13.77
C ILE A 60 -11.63 3.14 -14.30
N GLN A 61 -10.93 2.91 -15.41
CA GLN A 61 -10.04 3.89 -16.03
C GLN A 61 -10.80 5.17 -16.42
N ALA A 62 -11.97 5.00 -17.04
CA ALA A 62 -12.85 6.09 -17.45
C ALA A 62 -13.61 6.70 -16.26
N SER A 63 -13.48 6.16 -15.05
CA SER A 63 -14.12 6.69 -13.83
C SER A 63 -15.67 6.73 -13.89
N SER A 64 -16.27 5.96 -14.80
CA SER A 64 -17.72 5.98 -15.05
C SER A 64 -18.43 4.94 -14.17
N THR A 65 -18.98 5.40 -13.05
CA THR A 65 -19.78 4.56 -12.14
C THR A 65 -21.09 4.09 -12.77
N GLU A 66 -21.70 4.90 -13.65
CA GLU A 66 -22.88 4.50 -14.42
C GLU A 66 -22.60 3.31 -15.35
N CYS A 67 -21.46 3.33 -16.07
CA CYS A 67 -21.05 2.20 -16.90
C CYS A 67 -20.74 0.96 -16.03
N LEU A 68 -20.08 1.12 -14.88
CA LEU A 68 -19.86 0.03 -13.94
C LEU A 68 -21.18 -0.58 -13.44
N GLU A 69 -22.14 0.27 -13.07
CA GLU A 69 -23.48 -0.16 -12.65
C GLU A 69 -24.17 -0.99 -13.72
N MET A 70 -24.23 -0.50 -14.96
CA MET A 70 -24.84 -1.24 -16.07
C MET A 70 -24.14 -2.56 -16.38
N LEU A 71 -22.80 -2.62 -16.30
CA LEU A 71 -22.07 -3.87 -16.50
C LEU A 71 -22.39 -4.90 -15.40
N MET A 72 -22.55 -4.46 -14.15
CA MET A 72 -22.96 -5.34 -13.06
C MET A 72 -24.42 -5.79 -13.20
N GLU A 73 -25.32 -4.89 -13.60
CA GLU A 73 -26.73 -5.23 -13.87
C GLU A 73 -26.87 -6.26 -15.01
N ASP A 74 -25.96 -6.23 -16.01
CA ASP A 74 -25.87 -7.24 -17.08
C ASP A 74 -25.34 -8.61 -16.59
N GLY A 75 -24.89 -8.69 -15.33
CA GLY A 75 -24.41 -9.90 -14.68
C GLY A 75 -22.90 -10.15 -14.85
N MET A 76 -22.11 -9.12 -15.15
CA MET A 76 -20.65 -9.26 -15.17
C MET A 76 -20.10 -9.49 -13.75
N ASP A 77 -19.26 -10.51 -13.60
CA ASP A 77 -18.60 -10.83 -12.33
C ASP A 77 -17.48 -9.82 -12.03
N ILE A 78 -17.67 -9.03 -10.99
CA ILE A 78 -16.65 -8.07 -10.50
C ILE A 78 -15.43 -8.77 -9.91
N CYS A 79 -15.56 -10.01 -9.44
CA CYS A 79 -14.48 -10.80 -8.87
C CYS A 79 -13.63 -11.52 -9.93
N THR A 80 -13.86 -11.22 -11.22
CA THR A 80 -13.09 -11.79 -12.32
C THR A 80 -11.59 -11.56 -12.13
N LYS A 81 -10.81 -12.64 -12.26
CA LYS A 81 -9.34 -12.58 -12.24
C LYS A 81 -8.82 -12.42 -13.66
N LEU A 82 -7.93 -11.45 -13.87
CA LEU A 82 -7.40 -11.09 -15.17
C LEU A 82 -5.89 -11.34 -15.23
N PRO A 83 -5.35 -11.74 -16.38
CA PRO A 83 -3.92 -11.98 -16.52
C PRO A 83 -3.14 -10.66 -16.40
N LEU A 84 -2.22 -10.63 -15.44
CA LEU A 84 -1.24 -9.60 -15.18
C LEU A 84 -0.17 -9.66 -16.29
N GLY A 85 -0.49 -9.10 -17.47
CA GLY A 85 0.36 -9.27 -18.66
C GLY A 85 1.81 -8.77 -18.52
N VAL A 86 2.64 -9.14 -19.50
CA VAL A 86 4.12 -9.18 -19.48
C VAL A 86 4.82 -8.03 -18.75
N PHE A 87 4.36 -6.79 -18.89
CA PHE A 87 4.99 -5.65 -18.21
C PHE A 87 4.84 -5.62 -16.69
N ALA A 88 3.84 -6.29 -16.13
CA ALA A 88 3.69 -6.39 -14.67
C ALA A 88 4.43 -7.61 -14.09
N HIS A 89 4.94 -8.52 -14.93
CA HIS A 89 6.03 -9.43 -14.55
C HIS A 89 7.36 -8.70 -14.31
N PHE A 90 7.47 -7.39 -14.59
CA PHE A 90 8.69 -6.63 -14.30
C PHE A 90 8.93 -6.35 -12.82
N ASN A 91 7.99 -6.63 -11.91
CA ASN A 91 8.38 -6.67 -10.50
C ASN A 91 9.01 -8.03 -10.22
N PRO A 92 10.36 -8.14 -10.15
CA PRO A 92 11.03 -9.43 -10.01
C PRO A 92 10.73 -10.07 -8.65
N LEU A 93 10.25 -9.28 -7.68
CA LEU A 93 9.81 -9.81 -6.40
C LEU A 93 8.57 -10.68 -6.56
N PHE A 94 7.57 -10.28 -7.35
CA PHE A 94 6.33 -11.07 -7.48
C PHE A 94 6.54 -12.40 -8.21
N THR A 95 7.47 -12.44 -9.16
CA THR A 95 7.90 -13.71 -9.78
C THR A 95 8.71 -14.57 -8.81
N THR A 96 9.58 -13.95 -8.01
CA THR A 96 10.36 -14.63 -6.97
C THR A 96 9.48 -15.24 -5.88
N LEU A 97 8.41 -14.53 -5.49
CA LEU A 97 7.40 -14.98 -4.54
C LEU A 97 6.31 -15.85 -5.19
N GLN A 98 6.41 -16.15 -6.49
CA GLN A 98 5.53 -17.09 -7.18
C GLN A 98 4.02 -16.75 -7.10
N TYR A 99 3.66 -15.47 -7.06
CA TYR A 99 2.25 -15.08 -7.13
C TYR A 99 1.65 -15.44 -8.49
N SER A 100 0.36 -15.79 -8.49
CA SER A 100 -0.43 -16.08 -9.67
C SER A 100 -0.42 -14.91 -10.65
N THR A 101 -0.38 -15.26 -11.93
CA THR A 101 -0.48 -14.28 -13.01
C THR A 101 -1.92 -13.81 -13.20
N ASN A 102 -2.93 -14.55 -12.74
CA ASN A 102 -4.33 -14.10 -12.78
C ASN A 102 -4.68 -13.40 -11.47
N VAL A 103 -4.91 -12.09 -11.54
CA VAL A 103 -5.04 -11.22 -10.37
C VAL A 103 -6.38 -10.50 -10.35
N SER A 104 -6.77 -10.02 -9.18
CA SER A 104 -7.91 -9.12 -9.01
C SER A 104 -7.81 -7.89 -9.92
N ILE A 105 -8.96 -7.38 -10.37
CA ILE A 105 -9.10 -6.15 -11.16
C ILE A 105 -8.41 -4.96 -10.46
N LEU A 106 -8.36 -4.95 -9.12
CA LEU A 106 -7.67 -3.92 -8.33
C LEU A 106 -6.16 -3.84 -8.64
N CYS A 107 -5.54 -4.95 -9.06
CA CYS A 107 -4.13 -4.99 -9.44
C CYS A 107 -3.85 -4.39 -10.83
N HIS A 108 -4.89 -4.02 -11.59
CA HIS A 108 -4.75 -3.38 -12.91
C HIS A 108 -4.84 -1.85 -12.87
N VAL A 109 -5.11 -1.26 -11.69
CA VAL A 109 -5.25 0.18 -11.52
C VAL A 109 -3.88 0.85 -11.69
N ALA A 110 -3.73 1.68 -12.73
CA ALA A 110 -2.46 2.35 -13.02
C ALA A 110 -2.26 3.61 -12.15
N LEU A 111 -1.00 4.07 -12.10
CA LEU A 111 -0.63 5.35 -11.49
C LEU A 111 -1.37 6.48 -12.23
N ASN A 112 -2.01 7.39 -11.48
CA ASN A 112 -2.82 8.52 -11.95
C ASN A 112 -4.26 8.23 -12.40
N TRP A 113 -4.73 6.98 -12.33
CA TRP A 113 -6.16 6.74 -12.51
C TRP A 113 -6.94 7.33 -11.35
N THR A 114 -8.12 7.89 -11.64
CA THR A 114 -9.02 8.29 -10.56
C THR A 114 -9.50 7.03 -9.84
N LEU A 115 -9.72 7.15 -8.54
CA LEU A 115 -10.15 6.02 -7.72
C LEU A 115 -11.67 5.95 -7.55
N VAL A 116 -12.43 6.75 -8.30
CA VAL A 116 -13.91 6.78 -8.18
C VAL A 116 -14.50 5.41 -8.53
N GLY A 117 -14.08 4.82 -9.66
CA GLY A 117 -14.52 3.49 -10.06
C GLY A 117 -14.04 2.38 -9.12
N VAL A 118 -12.80 2.50 -8.61
CA VAL A 118 -12.25 1.58 -7.60
C VAL A 118 -13.08 1.60 -6.33
N LYS A 119 -13.36 2.80 -5.80
CA LYS A 119 -14.19 3.00 -4.62
C LYS A 119 -15.58 2.41 -4.80
N TYR A 120 -16.19 2.68 -5.94
CA TYR A 120 -17.51 2.15 -6.27
C TYR A 120 -17.56 0.61 -6.27
N LEU A 121 -16.56 -0.05 -6.87
CA LEU A 121 -16.48 -1.51 -6.84
C LEU A 121 -16.25 -2.08 -5.45
N LEU A 122 -15.41 -1.44 -4.63
CA LEU A 122 -15.21 -1.82 -3.24
C LEU A 122 -16.50 -1.66 -2.42
N ASP A 123 -17.26 -0.58 -2.63
CA ASP A 123 -18.58 -0.36 -2.02
C ASP A 123 -19.61 -1.44 -2.43
N LYS A 124 -19.43 -2.05 -3.61
CA LYS A 124 -20.26 -3.14 -4.13
C LYS A 124 -19.76 -4.53 -3.73
N GLY A 125 -18.75 -4.61 -2.85
CA GLY A 125 -18.28 -5.86 -2.27
C GLY A 125 -17.14 -6.55 -3.02
N LEU A 126 -16.45 -5.87 -3.95
CA LEU A 126 -15.21 -6.38 -4.52
C LEU A 126 -14.19 -6.62 -3.40
N PRO A 127 -13.62 -7.84 -3.25
CA PRO A 127 -12.66 -8.10 -2.20
C PRO A 127 -11.40 -7.25 -2.32
N CYS A 128 -11.02 -6.57 -1.24
CA CYS A 128 -9.81 -5.73 -1.17
C CYS A 128 -8.54 -6.53 -0.85
N ASN A 129 -8.70 -7.78 -0.40
CA ASN A 129 -7.62 -8.70 0.01
C ASN A 129 -7.55 -9.90 -0.94
N ALA A 130 -6.36 -10.51 -1.03
CA ALA A 130 -6.18 -11.80 -1.70
C ALA A 130 -7.10 -12.85 -1.09
N GLN A 131 -7.72 -13.68 -1.94
CA GLN A 131 -8.65 -14.73 -1.50
C GLN A 131 -7.94 -16.08 -1.35
N THR A 132 -6.73 -16.21 -1.90
CA THR A 132 -5.88 -17.41 -1.79
C THR A 132 -4.42 -17.00 -1.53
N PRO A 133 -3.58 -17.88 -0.96
CA PRO A 133 -2.16 -17.58 -0.72
C PRO A 133 -1.37 -17.25 -1.99
N GLU A 134 -1.76 -17.83 -3.12
CA GLU A 134 -1.12 -17.63 -4.43
C GLU A 134 -1.56 -16.32 -5.10
N GLU A 135 -2.69 -15.72 -4.70
CA GLU A 135 -3.19 -14.51 -5.31
C GLU A 135 -2.37 -13.29 -4.86
N LEU A 136 -1.94 -12.47 -5.82
CA LEU A 136 -1.23 -11.23 -5.52
C LEU A 136 -2.15 -10.27 -4.75
N PRO A 137 -1.80 -9.89 -3.50
CA PRO A 137 -2.60 -8.94 -2.75
C PRO A 137 -2.57 -7.55 -3.42
N PRO A 138 -3.73 -6.91 -3.67
CA PRO A 138 -3.79 -5.58 -4.29
C PRO A 138 -2.95 -4.50 -3.57
N LEU A 139 -2.81 -4.64 -2.25
CA LEU A 139 -1.97 -3.74 -1.45
C LEU A 139 -0.50 -3.79 -1.86
N LEU A 140 0.06 -4.98 -2.13
CA LEU A 140 1.44 -5.11 -2.63
C LEU A 140 1.60 -4.53 -4.03
N MET A 141 0.60 -4.71 -4.90
CA MET A 141 0.62 -4.11 -6.25
C MET A 141 0.68 -2.58 -6.18
N SER A 142 -0.07 -1.95 -5.27
CA SER A 142 -0.03 -0.50 -5.10
C SER A 142 1.36 0.02 -4.66
N LEU A 143 2.13 -0.75 -3.88
CA LEU A 143 3.54 -0.46 -3.57
C LEU A 143 4.43 -0.65 -4.79
N ALA A 144 4.21 -1.70 -5.59
CA ALA A 144 4.99 -1.97 -6.79
C ALA A 144 4.84 -0.88 -7.86
N SER A 145 3.63 -0.35 -8.03
CA SER A 145 3.30 0.73 -8.96
C SER A 145 3.52 2.14 -8.39
N ASP A 146 4.03 2.26 -7.17
CA ASP A 146 4.15 3.51 -6.41
C ASP A 146 2.85 4.35 -6.33
N ASN A 147 1.70 3.66 -6.28
CA ASN A 147 0.37 4.27 -6.24
C ASN A 147 -0.09 4.49 -4.79
N SER A 148 0.36 5.62 -4.22
CA SER A 148 0.04 6.08 -2.86
C SER A 148 -1.46 6.16 -2.57
N ASP A 149 -2.23 6.62 -3.54
CA ASP A 149 -3.66 6.87 -3.37
C ASP A 149 -4.41 5.54 -3.32
N LEU A 150 -4.07 4.60 -4.22
CA LEU A 150 -4.61 3.25 -4.19
C LEU A 150 -4.24 2.54 -2.88
N PHE A 151 -2.97 2.62 -2.46
CA PHE A 151 -2.52 2.04 -1.20
C PHE A 151 -3.35 2.56 -0.01
N THR A 152 -3.57 3.87 0.03
CA THR A 152 -4.35 4.54 1.09
C THR A 152 -5.82 4.16 1.05
N LEU A 153 -6.40 4.07 -0.16
CA LEU A 153 -7.79 3.65 -0.35
C LEU A 153 -7.99 2.21 0.12
N LEU A 154 -7.11 1.29 -0.29
CA LEU A 154 -7.18 -0.12 0.11
C LEU A 154 -7.11 -0.28 1.63
N LEU A 155 -6.19 0.43 2.32
CA LEU A 155 -6.15 0.42 3.78
C LEU A 155 -7.45 0.95 4.43
N LYS A 156 -8.08 1.98 3.84
CA LYS A 156 -9.39 2.49 4.33
C LYS A 156 -10.51 1.45 4.17
N TYR A 157 -10.43 0.61 3.16
CA TYR A 157 -11.37 -0.50 2.91
C TYR A 157 -10.96 -1.80 3.62
N GLY A 158 -10.04 -1.75 4.57
CA GLY A 158 -9.67 -2.91 5.39
C GLY A 158 -8.69 -3.87 4.72
N ALA A 159 -7.89 -3.41 3.76
CA ALA A 159 -6.79 -4.21 3.24
C ALA A 159 -5.82 -4.58 4.36
N ASN A 160 -5.38 -5.84 4.37
CA ASN A 160 -4.52 -6.38 5.40
C ASN A 160 -3.10 -5.77 5.30
N PRO A 161 -2.63 -5.02 6.31
CA PRO A 161 -1.30 -4.45 6.29
C PRO A 161 -0.18 -5.46 6.56
N ASN A 162 -0.46 -6.66 7.10
CA ASN A 162 0.57 -7.67 7.37
C ASN A 162 0.41 -8.90 6.48
N ILE A 163 1.21 -8.92 5.43
CA ILE A 163 1.24 -9.97 4.41
C ILE A 163 2.54 -10.73 4.58
N TYR A 164 2.45 -12.05 4.72
CA TYR A 164 3.60 -12.94 4.91
C TYR A 164 3.72 -13.90 3.73
N HIS A 165 4.94 -14.31 3.44
CA HIS A 165 5.24 -15.26 2.37
C HIS A 165 6.37 -16.19 2.81
N SER A 166 6.33 -17.46 2.41
CA SER A 166 7.29 -18.49 2.86
C SER A 166 8.73 -18.17 2.47
N LEU A 167 8.90 -17.49 1.34
CA LEU A 167 10.18 -17.02 0.81
C LEU A 167 10.61 -15.64 1.34
N ALA A 168 9.87 -15.04 2.27
CA ALA A 168 10.19 -13.73 2.85
C ALA A 168 10.31 -13.79 4.37
N ASN A 169 11.32 -13.13 4.94
CA ASN A 169 11.45 -13.01 6.38
C ASN A 169 10.68 -11.77 6.88
N GLY A 170 9.51 -12.02 7.48
CA GLY A 170 8.65 -11.01 8.07
C GLY A 170 7.62 -10.42 7.11
N ASN A 171 7.01 -9.32 7.54
CA ASN A 171 5.92 -8.67 6.81
C ASN A 171 6.40 -8.07 5.46
N VAL A 172 5.99 -8.68 4.36
CA VAL A 172 6.33 -8.30 2.98
C VAL A 172 5.89 -6.87 2.67
N THR A 173 4.72 -6.45 3.18
CA THR A 173 4.20 -5.09 2.97
C THR A 173 5.14 -4.04 3.56
N THR A 174 5.64 -4.30 4.78
CA THR A 174 6.59 -3.41 5.47
C THR A 174 7.92 -3.35 4.72
N LEU A 175 8.46 -4.50 4.31
CA LEU A 175 9.71 -4.56 3.53
C LEU A 175 9.62 -3.77 2.22
N MET A 176 8.53 -3.94 1.48
CA MET A 176 8.29 -3.19 0.24
C MET A 176 8.07 -1.69 0.49
N ALA A 177 7.37 -1.33 1.57
CA ALA A 177 7.17 0.06 1.96
C ALA A 177 8.50 0.76 2.30
N ILE A 178 9.40 0.08 3.00
CA ILE A 178 10.76 0.59 3.27
C ILE A 178 11.52 0.80 1.96
N GLU A 179 11.54 -0.19 1.07
CA GLU A 179 12.24 -0.07 -0.23
C GLU A 179 11.72 1.12 -1.05
N ARG A 180 10.40 1.39 -0.99
CA ARG A 180 9.78 2.52 -1.68
C ARG A 180 10.07 3.85 -1.02
N ASP A 181 9.89 3.96 0.29
CA ASP A 181 10.10 5.23 0.99
C ASP A 181 11.57 5.69 0.91
N VAL A 182 12.53 4.77 0.85
CA VAL A 182 13.94 5.13 0.62
C VAL A 182 14.18 5.68 -0.78
N LYS A 183 13.61 5.04 -1.80
CA LYS A 183 13.82 5.44 -3.20
C LYS A 183 13.07 6.71 -3.58
N THR A 184 11.99 7.02 -2.88
CA THR A 184 11.09 8.13 -3.21
C THR A 184 10.86 8.99 -1.98
N LEU A 185 11.69 10.03 -1.83
CA LEU A 185 11.41 11.13 -0.91
C LEU A 185 10.20 11.92 -1.44
N LEU A 186 9.20 12.14 -0.59
CA LEU A 186 8.08 12.99 -0.94
C LEU A 186 8.50 14.45 -0.82
N THR A 187 8.24 15.26 -1.84
CA THR A 187 8.31 16.72 -1.72
C THR A 187 6.91 17.26 -1.52
N VAL A 188 6.67 17.92 -0.39
CA VAL A 188 5.38 18.53 -0.04
C VAL A 188 5.58 20.03 0.08
N THR A 189 4.75 20.81 -0.62
CA THR A 189 4.66 22.25 -0.39
C THR A 189 3.73 22.52 0.79
N SER A 190 4.29 23.12 1.84
CA SER A 190 3.52 23.63 2.97
C SER A 190 2.57 24.77 2.54
N GLU A 191 1.63 25.13 3.42
CA GLU A 191 0.68 26.23 3.21
C GLU A 191 1.37 27.58 2.98
N THR A 192 2.62 27.72 3.44
CA THR A 192 3.47 28.90 3.23
C THR A 192 4.27 28.85 1.92
N GLY A 193 4.08 27.81 1.09
CA GLY A 193 4.78 27.61 -0.17
C GLY A 193 6.18 27.01 -0.05
N VAL A 194 6.66 26.71 1.17
CA VAL A 194 7.96 26.08 1.39
C VAL A 194 7.88 24.60 1.03
N LYS A 195 8.77 24.14 0.15
CA LYS A 195 8.95 22.72 -0.17
C LYS A 195 9.68 22.04 0.99
N GLN A 196 9.08 20.99 1.54
CA GLN A 196 9.62 20.16 2.59
C GLN A 196 9.69 18.72 2.08
N GLU A 197 10.83 18.07 2.32
CA GLU A 197 10.97 16.64 2.08
C GLU A 197 10.38 15.87 3.26
N ILE A 198 9.41 15.01 2.98
CA ILE A 198 8.75 14.16 3.97
C ILE A 198 9.10 12.71 3.65
N PHE A 199 9.59 12.01 4.67
CA PHE A 199 9.80 10.57 4.63
C PHE A 199 8.53 9.84 5.08
N GLY A 200 8.36 8.56 4.73
CA GLY A 200 7.27 7.74 5.28
C GLY A 200 5.97 7.79 4.47
N LYS A 201 6.05 7.86 3.14
CA LYS A 201 4.89 7.81 2.24
C LYS A 201 4.03 6.57 2.49
N TYR A 202 4.67 5.43 2.79
CA TYR A 202 4.02 4.15 3.04
C TYR A 202 4.27 3.61 4.46
N LEU A 203 5.49 3.70 4.98
CA LEU A 203 5.85 3.12 6.28
C LEU A 203 5.05 3.76 7.42
N CYS A 204 4.91 5.09 7.44
CA CYS A 204 4.10 5.76 8.46
C CYS A 204 2.62 5.39 8.34
N LYS A 205 2.13 5.09 7.13
CA LYS A 205 0.77 4.61 6.94
C LYS A 205 0.56 3.24 7.58
N LEU A 206 1.53 2.34 7.43
CA LEU A 206 1.55 1.04 8.09
C LEU A 206 1.65 1.17 9.62
N ILE A 207 2.50 2.07 10.14
CA ILE A 207 2.60 2.36 11.57
C ILE A 207 1.24 2.80 12.14
N LEU A 208 0.53 3.70 11.45
CA LEU A 208 -0.81 4.14 11.87
C LEU A 208 -1.86 3.02 11.81
N CYS A 209 -1.69 2.06 10.90
CA CYS A 209 -2.48 0.84 10.84
C CYS A 209 -2.09 -0.21 11.89
N LYS A 210 -1.08 0.05 12.73
CA LYS A 210 -0.50 -0.92 13.68
C LYS A 210 -0.02 -2.18 12.97
N ALA A 211 0.60 -2.00 11.81
CA ALA A 211 1.24 -3.10 11.11
C ALA A 211 2.33 -3.73 11.98
N ASP A 212 2.53 -5.03 11.85
CA ASP A 212 3.62 -5.76 12.47
C ASP A 212 4.91 -5.46 11.70
N LEU A 213 5.67 -4.49 12.23
CA LEU A 213 7.02 -4.18 11.76
C LEU A 213 8.07 -5.08 12.43
N VAL A 214 7.73 -5.68 13.58
CA VAL A 214 8.69 -6.44 14.40
C VAL A 214 9.08 -7.75 13.72
N SER A 215 8.15 -8.38 12.98
CA SER A 215 8.47 -9.58 12.20
C SER A 215 9.56 -9.39 11.14
N CYS A 216 9.81 -8.17 10.65
CA CYS A 216 10.91 -7.92 9.71
C CYS A 216 12.31 -8.06 10.35
N ILE A 217 12.36 -8.24 11.67
CA ILE A 217 13.59 -8.18 12.49
C ILE A 217 13.84 -9.49 13.22
N ARG A 218 12.78 -10.23 13.58
CA ARG A 218 12.89 -11.55 14.23
C ARG A 218 13.55 -12.52 13.24
N ASP A 219 14.60 -13.23 13.66
CA ASP A 219 15.32 -14.24 12.87
C ASP A 219 16.28 -13.74 11.76
N THR A 220 17.17 -12.76 12.03
CA THR A 220 18.32 -12.48 11.13
C THR A 220 19.39 -13.58 11.13
N ASP A 221 19.35 -14.46 12.14
CA ASP A 221 20.40 -15.44 12.42
C ASP A 221 20.05 -16.88 11.97
N LYS A 222 18.82 -17.12 11.50
CA LYS A 222 18.42 -18.42 10.93
C LYS A 222 18.55 -18.39 9.40
N ASP A 223 19.40 -19.27 8.88
CA ASP A 223 19.56 -19.65 7.48
C ASP A 223 19.17 -18.59 6.44
N GLN A 224 20.06 -17.61 6.25
CA GLN A 224 19.94 -16.57 5.21
C GLN A 224 19.75 -17.15 3.79
N GLU A 225 20.08 -18.43 3.57
CA GLU A 225 19.91 -19.13 2.30
C GLU A 225 18.45 -19.49 1.96
N VAL A 226 17.54 -19.53 2.94
CA VAL A 226 16.13 -19.93 2.71
C VAL A 226 15.28 -18.75 2.21
N PHE A 227 15.50 -17.55 2.75
CA PHE A 227 14.68 -16.37 2.43
C PHE A 227 15.21 -15.58 1.24
N LYS A 228 14.33 -15.37 0.24
CA LYS A 228 14.64 -14.59 -0.96
C LYS A 228 14.33 -13.09 -0.81
N TYR A 229 13.66 -12.69 0.28
CA TYR A 229 13.34 -11.30 0.57
C TYR A 229 13.36 -11.02 2.08
N ASN A 230 14.22 -10.13 2.55
CA ASN A 230 14.32 -9.76 3.96
C ASN A 230 14.79 -8.31 4.16
N LEU A 231 14.74 -7.82 5.41
CA LEU A 231 15.10 -6.45 5.75
C LEU A 231 16.56 -6.12 5.42
N TYR A 232 17.49 -7.04 5.67
CA TYR A 232 18.91 -6.83 5.38
C TYR A 232 19.16 -6.62 3.87
N GLN A 233 18.58 -7.46 3.02
CA GLN A 233 18.67 -7.32 1.56
C GLN A 233 18.06 -6.00 1.08
N VAL A 234 16.91 -5.61 1.63
CA VAL A 234 16.26 -4.33 1.30
C VAL A 234 17.15 -3.15 1.69
N LEU A 235 17.66 -3.12 2.93
CA LEU A 235 18.50 -2.03 3.42
C LEU A 235 19.84 -1.97 2.68
N ASN A 236 20.50 -3.10 2.44
CA ASN A 236 21.78 -3.15 1.72
C ASN A 236 21.64 -2.72 0.25
N LYS A 237 20.54 -3.11 -0.40
CA LYS A 237 20.24 -2.63 -1.77
C LYS A 237 20.04 -1.10 -1.78
N CYS A 238 19.46 -0.55 -0.72
CA CYS A 238 19.14 0.87 -0.63
C CYS A 238 20.32 1.74 -0.15
N SER A 239 21.19 1.24 0.73
CA SER A 239 22.37 1.95 1.28
C SER A 239 23.33 2.41 0.18
N MET A 240 23.42 1.65 -0.92
CA MET A 240 24.23 2.00 -2.09
C MET A 240 23.73 3.23 -2.85
N THR A 241 22.53 3.73 -2.54
CA THR A 241 21.84 4.75 -3.35
C THR A 241 21.37 5.97 -2.56
N VAL A 242 21.02 5.82 -1.27
CA VAL A 242 20.36 6.88 -0.49
C VAL A 242 20.73 6.78 1.00
N ASN A 243 20.58 7.90 1.73
CA ASN A 243 20.70 7.95 3.20
C ASN A 243 19.57 7.17 3.89
N LEU A 244 19.94 6.13 4.65
CA LEU A 244 19.01 5.26 5.39
C LEU A 244 18.55 5.84 6.74
N TRP A 245 19.16 6.94 7.21
CA TRP A 245 18.87 7.52 8.53
C TRP A 245 17.38 7.76 8.81
N PRO A 246 16.54 8.26 7.87
CA PRO A 246 15.12 8.46 8.13
C PRO A 246 14.35 7.16 8.38
N VAL A 247 14.59 6.12 7.56
CA VAL A 247 13.96 4.80 7.74
C VAL A 247 14.32 4.24 9.10
N LEU A 248 15.62 4.22 9.40
CA LEU A 248 16.09 3.59 10.62
C LEU A 248 15.59 4.35 11.84
N THR A 249 15.52 5.68 11.79
CA THR A 249 14.91 6.47 12.88
C THR A 249 13.47 6.03 13.13
N LEU A 250 12.65 5.85 12.09
CA LEU A 250 11.29 5.33 12.27
C LEU A 250 11.26 3.88 12.73
N LEU A 251 12.10 2.99 12.19
CA LEU A 251 12.14 1.59 12.59
C LEU A 251 12.58 1.42 14.04
N PHE A 252 13.70 2.04 14.45
CA PHE A 252 14.15 2.01 15.85
C PHE A 252 13.11 2.64 16.78
N THR A 253 12.40 3.67 16.35
CA THR A 253 11.36 4.32 17.18
C THR A 253 10.13 3.43 17.35
N PHE A 254 9.65 2.78 16.28
CA PHE A 254 8.35 2.07 16.30
C PHE A 254 8.45 0.55 16.38
N CYS A 255 9.66 -0.02 16.31
CA CYS A 255 9.92 -1.44 16.56
C CYS A 255 10.58 -1.62 17.93
N THR A 256 9.93 -2.35 18.83
CA THR A 256 10.56 -2.82 20.07
C THR A 256 11.60 -3.89 19.73
N ASN A 257 12.79 -3.83 20.35
CA ASN A 257 13.89 -4.80 20.20
C ASN A 257 14.50 -4.88 18.79
N LEU A 258 14.61 -3.75 18.09
CA LEU A 258 15.35 -3.71 16.82
C LEU A 258 16.86 -3.81 17.07
N SER A 259 17.44 -5.00 16.88
CA SER A 259 18.90 -5.20 16.87
C SER A 259 19.39 -5.41 15.44
N ILE A 260 19.79 -4.32 14.77
CA ILE A 260 20.50 -4.43 13.49
C ILE A 260 21.93 -4.90 13.76
N SER A 261 22.46 -5.82 12.94
CA SER A 261 23.80 -6.37 13.13
C SER A 261 24.84 -5.25 13.23
N GLN A 262 25.78 -5.41 14.18
CA GLN A 262 26.85 -4.43 14.39
C GLN A 262 27.74 -4.28 13.15
N GLU A 263 27.85 -5.33 12.33
CA GLU A 263 28.55 -5.29 11.05
C GLU A 263 27.87 -4.37 10.04
N PHE A 264 26.54 -4.45 9.91
CA PHE A 264 25.79 -3.53 9.05
C PHE A 264 25.87 -2.08 9.55
N LYS A 265 25.76 -1.87 10.87
CA LYS A 265 25.92 -0.55 11.49
C LYS A 265 27.26 0.09 11.10
N LYS A 266 28.36 -0.67 11.18
CA LYS A 266 29.72 -0.22 10.80
C LYS A 266 29.88 0.07 9.31
N HIS A 267 29.22 -0.69 8.45
CA HIS A 267 29.34 -0.53 7.00
C HIS A 267 28.59 0.71 6.48
N VAL A 268 27.47 1.06 7.12
CA VAL A 268 26.57 2.11 6.64
C VAL A 268 26.76 3.45 7.35
N TYR A 269 27.25 3.46 8.59
CA TYR A 269 27.28 4.66 9.44
C TYR A 269 28.63 4.92 10.10
N ASN A 270 28.86 6.20 10.43
CA ASN A 270 29.95 6.60 11.31
C ASN A 270 29.60 6.33 12.78
N GLU A 271 30.59 6.39 13.68
CA GLU A 271 30.41 6.08 15.10
C GLU A 271 29.38 6.97 15.80
N GLU A 272 29.26 8.25 15.41
CA GLU A 272 28.28 9.18 15.98
C GLU A 272 26.84 8.73 15.70
N VAL A 273 26.53 8.32 14.47
CA VAL A 273 25.19 7.85 14.09
C VAL A 273 24.89 6.48 14.72
N ILE A 274 25.91 5.63 14.89
CA ILE A 274 25.77 4.35 15.59
C ILE A 274 25.41 4.59 17.07
N SER A 275 26.12 5.50 17.74
CA SER A 275 25.84 5.88 19.14
C SER A 275 24.42 6.42 19.31
N TYR A 276 23.96 7.25 18.36
CA TYR A 276 22.58 7.74 18.31
C TYR A 276 21.56 6.60 18.24
N PHE A 277 21.74 5.63 17.35
CA PHE A 277 20.79 4.51 17.24
C PHE A 277 20.85 3.56 18.43
N ASN A 278 22.01 3.35 19.04
CA ASN A 278 22.12 2.60 20.29
C ASN A 278 21.33 3.29 21.42
N THR A 279 21.37 4.62 21.50
CA THR A 279 20.58 5.39 22.47
C THR A 279 19.07 5.18 22.27
N ILE A 280 18.60 5.17 21.02
CA ILE A 280 17.21 4.87 20.71
C ILE A 280 16.88 3.42 21.08
N GLU A 281 17.72 2.48 20.69
CA GLU A 281 17.57 1.04 20.97
C GLU A 281 17.44 0.75 22.47
N ASP A 282 18.26 1.38 23.31
CA ASP A 282 18.19 1.24 24.76
C ASP A 282 16.87 1.81 25.33
N SER A 283 16.39 2.92 24.76
CA SER A 283 15.14 3.56 25.21
C SER A 283 13.87 2.78 24.84
N THR A 284 13.90 2.05 23.72
CA THR A 284 12.70 1.42 23.13
C THR A 284 12.29 0.12 23.81
N GLN A 285 13.15 -0.44 24.65
CA GLN A 285 12.88 -1.65 25.43
C GLN A 285 11.97 -1.39 26.65
N SER A 286 11.68 -0.13 26.96
CA SER A 286 10.88 0.24 28.12
C SER A 286 9.37 0.18 27.84
N LEU A 287 8.58 -0.22 28.84
CA LEU A 287 7.12 -0.11 28.80
C LEU A 287 6.67 1.35 28.60
N ALA A 288 7.43 2.31 29.14
CA ALA A 288 7.18 3.73 28.95
C ALA A 288 7.20 4.12 27.47
N HIS A 289 8.18 3.62 26.71
CA HIS A 289 8.28 3.86 25.27
C HIS A 289 7.18 3.14 24.48
N ALA A 290 6.82 1.91 24.84
CA ALA A 290 5.67 1.23 24.23
C ALA A 290 4.37 2.04 24.43
N CYS A 291 4.14 2.56 25.64
CA CYS A 291 3.03 3.46 25.95
C CYS A 291 3.10 4.76 25.13
N ARG A 292 4.28 5.37 25.02
CA ARG A 292 4.54 6.57 24.20
C ARG A 292 4.13 6.35 22.75
N CYS A 293 4.63 5.30 22.10
CA CYS A 293 4.28 4.96 20.72
C CYS A 293 2.77 4.73 20.57
N SER A 294 2.15 4.01 21.50
CA SER A 294 0.70 3.79 21.48
C SER A 294 -0.08 5.11 21.54
N ILE A 295 0.29 6.03 22.44
CA ILE A 295 -0.35 7.35 22.58
C ILE A 295 -0.17 8.16 21.29
N VAL A 296 1.06 8.22 20.77
CA VAL A 296 1.40 8.97 19.56
C VAL A 296 0.62 8.45 18.35
N ILE A 297 0.55 7.12 18.17
CA ILE A 297 -0.21 6.50 17.08
C ILE A 297 -1.70 6.86 17.18
N GLU A 298 -2.29 6.79 18.37
CA GLU A 298 -3.71 7.15 18.56
C GLU A 298 -3.98 8.65 18.34
N LEU A 299 -3.09 9.52 18.80
CA LEU A 299 -3.18 10.96 18.52
C LEU A 299 -3.05 11.25 17.02
N ALA A 300 -2.13 10.57 16.35
CA ALA A 300 -1.90 10.73 14.92
C ALA A 300 -3.11 10.23 14.12
N ARG A 301 -3.67 9.05 14.43
CA ARG A 301 -4.91 8.55 13.81
C ARG A 301 -6.08 9.53 13.93
N LYS A 302 -6.16 10.26 15.04
CA LYS A 302 -7.17 11.31 15.28
C LYS A 302 -6.81 12.67 14.67
N ARG A 303 -5.71 12.78 13.92
CA ARG A 303 -5.18 14.02 13.33
C ARG A 303 -4.86 15.09 14.37
N ARG A 304 -4.49 14.67 15.58
CA ARG A 304 -4.16 15.53 16.73
C ARG A 304 -2.68 15.48 17.09
N TYR A 305 -1.86 14.73 16.37
CA TYR A 305 -0.41 14.71 16.56
C TYR A 305 0.26 15.82 15.73
N GLN A 306 0.25 17.04 16.28
CA GLN A 306 0.96 18.20 15.75
C GLN A 306 1.68 18.88 16.92
N GLU A 307 2.88 19.40 16.74
CA GLU A 307 3.66 20.01 17.82
C GLU A 307 2.85 21.02 18.64
N ARG A 308 2.19 21.96 17.94
CA ARG A 308 1.30 22.96 18.56
C ARG A 308 0.22 22.34 19.45
N HIS A 309 -0.34 21.21 19.05
CA HIS A 309 -1.41 20.55 19.78
C HIS A 309 -0.83 19.81 21.01
N ILE A 310 0.29 19.11 20.85
CA ILE A 310 0.96 18.43 21.96
C ILE A 310 1.40 19.42 23.04
N ARG A 311 1.96 20.57 22.65
CA ARG A 311 2.34 21.65 23.59
C ARG A 311 1.14 22.30 24.29
N SER A 312 -0.06 22.19 23.72
CA SER A 312 -1.30 22.69 24.33
C SER A 312 -1.96 21.72 25.30
N LEU A 313 -1.48 20.47 25.40
CA LEU A 313 -2.06 19.47 26.29
C LEU A 313 -1.84 19.85 27.77
N PRO A 314 -2.82 19.62 28.66
CA PRO A 314 -2.72 19.92 30.09
C PRO A 314 -1.89 18.85 30.83
N ILE A 315 -0.67 18.60 30.36
CA ILE A 315 0.30 17.67 30.92
C ILE A 315 1.64 18.41 31.13
N PRO A 316 2.49 17.96 32.06
CA PRO A 316 3.83 18.53 32.28
C PRO A 316 4.63 18.66 30.97
N SER A 317 5.41 19.74 30.84
CA SER A 317 6.22 20.02 29.64
C SER A 317 7.15 18.87 29.28
N LEU A 318 7.75 18.21 30.27
CA LEU A 318 8.60 17.04 30.06
C LEU A 318 7.86 15.89 29.35
N LEU A 319 6.58 15.66 29.68
CA LEU A 319 5.76 14.67 28.98
C LEU A 319 5.36 15.14 27.57
N GLN A 320 5.17 16.44 27.36
CA GLN A 320 4.95 16.97 26.01
C GLN A 320 6.18 16.75 25.13
N GLU A 321 7.38 17.03 25.65
CA GLU A 321 8.65 16.83 24.96
C GLU A 321 8.92 15.34 24.70
N TYR A 322 8.58 14.49 25.68
CA TYR A 322 8.60 13.05 25.51
C TYR A 322 7.59 12.59 24.45
N LEU A 323 6.38 13.13 24.36
CA LEU A 323 5.48 12.77 23.27
C LEU A 323 5.99 13.24 21.89
N LEU A 324 6.88 14.23 21.83
CA LEU A 324 7.43 14.80 20.60
C LEU A 324 8.76 14.19 20.14
N PHE A 325 9.33 13.22 20.87
CA PHE A 325 10.65 12.64 20.50
C PHE A 325 11.81 13.63 20.55
N LEU A 326 11.75 14.62 21.45
CA LEU A 326 12.81 15.60 21.64
C LEU A 326 14.05 15.06 22.36
N ASP A 327 13.91 13.98 23.13
CA ASP A 327 15.01 13.16 23.67
C ASP A 327 15.87 12.50 22.59
N TYR A 328 15.31 12.28 21.37
CA TYR A 328 16.08 11.84 20.20
C TYR A 328 16.69 13.03 19.41
N GLY A 329 16.55 14.25 19.92
CA GLY A 329 17.03 15.47 19.29
C GLY A 329 16.07 16.06 18.25
N PRO A 330 16.28 17.33 17.88
CA PRO A 330 15.32 18.12 17.11
C PRO A 330 15.11 17.59 15.69
N LYS A 331 16.16 17.03 15.08
CA LYS A 331 16.07 16.48 13.72
C LYS A 331 15.17 15.24 13.66
N ALA A 332 15.29 14.34 14.64
CA ALA A 332 14.48 13.13 14.74
C ALA A 332 13.03 13.46 15.10
N SER A 333 12.85 14.37 16.05
CA SER A 333 11.54 14.90 16.43
C SER A 333 10.79 15.47 15.23
N SER A 334 11.41 16.39 14.48
CA SER A 334 10.81 16.96 13.26
C SER A 334 10.46 15.88 12.25
N LEU A 335 11.39 14.96 11.94
CA LEU A 335 11.12 13.85 11.04
C LEU A 335 9.86 13.06 11.46
N ILE A 336 9.79 12.63 12.71
CA ILE A 336 8.68 11.79 13.21
C ILE A 336 7.36 12.56 13.17
N VAL A 337 7.36 13.82 13.63
CA VAL A 337 6.15 14.67 13.67
C VAL A 337 5.65 14.96 12.25
N ASP A 338 6.53 15.31 11.33
CA ASP A 338 6.16 15.66 9.95
C ASP A 338 5.67 14.43 9.18
N SER A 339 6.36 13.29 9.30
CA SER A 339 6.00 12.04 8.65
C SER A 339 4.66 11.49 9.15
N LEU A 340 4.41 11.47 10.46
CA LEU A 340 3.12 11.04 11.02
C LEU A 340 2.00 12.07 10.74
N GLY A 341 2.34 13.36 10.76
CA GLY A 341 1.43 14.44 10.39
C GLY A 341 0.95 14.31 8.95
N TYR A 342 1.83 13.99 8.02
CA TYR A 342 1.48 13.70 6.63
C TYR A 342 0.63 12.44 6.50
N ALA A 343 1.04 11.33 7.12
CA ALA A 343 0.31 10.06 7.02
C ALA A 343 -1.11 10.16 7.58
N SER A 344 -1.31 10.88 8.69
CA SER A 344 -2.62 11.06 9.35
C SER A 344 -3.62 11.90 8.56
N LYS A 345 -3.16 12.87 7.76
CA LYS A 345 -4.06 13.62 6.86
C LYS A 345 -4.64 12.69 5.78
N ASN A 346 -3.85 11.75 5.30
CA ASN A 346 -4.18 10.92 4.15
C ASN A 346 -4.91 9.63 4.53
N ILE A 347 -4.67 9.10 5.73
CA ILE A 347 -5.41 7.97 6.27
C ILE A 347 -6.49 8.46 7.24
N ASN A 348 -7.75 8.11 6.98
CA ASN A 348 -8.81 8.26 7.97
C ASN A 348 -9.28 6.84 8.33
N ILE A 349 -8.52 6.16 9.19
CA ILE A 349 -8.96 4.87 9.75
C ILE A 349 -10.00 5.22 10.81
N CYS A 350 -11.29 5.19 10.44
CA CYS A 350 -12.34 5.16 11.45
C CYS A 350 -12.11 3.91 12.33
N SER A 351 -12.24 4.08 13.63
CA SER A 351 -12.06 3.04 14.67
C SER A 351 -13.01 1.84 14.55
N SER A 352 -13.80 1.75 13.49
CA SER A 352 -14.81 0.73 13.24
C SER A 352 -14.50 -0.22 12.08
N SER A 353 -13.43 0.02 11.30
CA SER A 353 -13.02 -1.00 10.32
C SER A 353 -12.37 -2.14 11.09
N LYS A 354 -13.10 -3.25 11.24
CA LYS A 354 -12.54 -4.55 11.59
C LYS A 354 -11.38 -4.79 10.62
N ILE A 355 -10.16 -4.46 11.05
CA ILE A 355 -8.95 -5.04 10.46
C ILE A 355 -9.20 -6.53 10.63
N GLY A 356 -9.35 -7.28 9.54
CA GLY A 356 -9.75 -8.68 9.57
C GLY A 356 -8.75 -9.48 10.40
N THR A 357 -9.06 -9.62 11.69
CA THR A 357 -8.35 -10.45 12.67
C THR A 357 -8.63 -11.92 12.42
N ASP A 358 -9.72 -12.23 11.73
CA ASP A 358 -10.28 -13.58 11.67
C ASP A 358 -9.46 -14.52 10.76
N TYR A 359 -8.57 -13.99 9.91
CA TYR A 359 -7.67 -14.82 9.08
C TYR A 359 -6.30 -15.10 9.74
N TYR A 360 -5.98 -14.38 10.83
CA TYR A 360 -4.69 -14.50 11.50
C TYR A 360 -4.57 -15.74 12.37
N GLU A 361 -5.64 -16.15 13.05
CA GLU A 361 -5.59 -17.31 13.92
C GLU A 361 -5.42 -18.61 13.12
N GLU A 362 -6.08 -18.75 11.96
CA GLU A 362 -5.97 -19.96 11.14
C GLU A 362 -4.68 -20.08 10.33
N THR A 363 -4.02 -18.96 9.99
CA THR A 363 -2.75 -19.00 9.22
C THR A 363 -1.52 -19.08 10.10
N PHE A 364 -1.54 -18.47 11.29
CA PHE A 364 -0.42 -18.56 12.24
C PHE A 364 -0.25 -19.96 12.84
N GLU A 365 -1.34 -20.72 12.99
CA GLU A 365 -1.27 -22.13 13.41
C GLU A 365 -0.74 -23.07 12.32
N LYS A 366 -0.97 -22.77 11.04
CA LYS A 366 -0.50 -23.60 9.91
C LYS A 366 0.99 -23.45 9.58
N TRP A 367 1.67 -22.43 10.10
CA TRP A 367 3.09 -22.16 9.84
C TRP A 367 3.99 -22.56 11.02
N ASN A 368 3.38 -22.94 12.17
CA ASN A 368 4.07 -23.42 13.36
C ASN A 368 3.94 -24.95 13.58
N MET A 369 3.42 -25.67 12.58
CA MET A 369 3.56 -27.13 12.45
C MET A 369 4.37 -27.43 11.20
#